data_AF-W7YYM1-F1
#
_entry.id   AF-W7YYM1-F1
#
_cell.length_a   1.000
_cell.length_b   1.000
_cell.length_c   1.000
_cell.angle_alpha   90.00
_cell.angle_beta   90.00
_cell.angle_gamma   90.00
#
_symmetry.space_group_name_H-M   'P 1'
#
loop_
_entity.id
_entity.type
_entity.pdbx_description
1 polymer ?
#
loop_
_entity_poly.entity_id
_entity_poly.type
_entity_poly.pdbx_seq_one_letter_code
_entity_poly.pdbx_strand_id
1 'polypeptide(L)'
;MAEIVIRNTNERIVGDDNVRDFLEKQEVIYEKWDTSKLPLDLQTNFQLDDEQKNEILRIYDEEIRDLAARRGYKIWDVITLSDSTPNLGELLNKFEEVHIHTEDEIRAIVGGRGIFVIKGSGDIGYFNVELEAGDVISVPENTNHFFTLMDNRQIIAVRLFIETNGWVATPVQDPSFQKA
;
A
#
# COMPACT_ATOMS: atom_id res chain seq x y z
N MET A 1 -13.15 -1.46 4.55
CA MET A 1 -12.06 -1.27 5.52
C MET A 1 -11.02 -2.32 5.23
N ALA A 2 -9.78 -2.16 5.71
CA ALA A 2 -8.79 -3.19 5.48
C ALA A 2 -9.22 -4.54 6.09
N GLU A 3 -8.91 -5.63 5.39
CA GLU A 3 -9.09 -7.00 5.87
C GLU A 3 -7.77 -7.76 5.75
N ILE A 4 -7.53 -8.71 6.65
CA ILE A 4 -6.31 -9.53 6.62
C ILE A 4 -6.67 -10.99 6.37
N VAL A 5 -5.90 -11.65 5.50
CA VAL A 5 -6.00 -13.09 5.24
C VAL A 5 -4.66 -13.75 5.52
N ILE A 6 -4.58 -14.61 6.54
CA ILE A 6 -3.37 -15.40 6.81
C ILE A 6 -3.34 -16.57 5.82
N ARG A 7 -2.33 -16.64 4.94
CA ARG A 7 -2.32 -17.62 3.84
C ARG A 7 -2.19 -19.07 4.31
N ASN A 8 -1.43 -19.31 5.39
CA ASN A 8 -1.21 -20.66 5.90
C ASN A 8 -2.49 -21.30 6.47
N THR A 9 -3.38 -20.50 7.05
CA THR A 9 -4.58 -20.97 7.75
C THR A 9 -5.89 -20.63 7.03
N ASN A 10 -5.85 -19.71 6.05
CA ASN A 10 -7.02 -19.04 5.48
C ASN A 10 -7.88 -18.30 6.51
N GLU A 11 -7.32 -17.98 7.67
CA GLU A 11 -8.00 -17.19 8.68
C GLU A 11 -8.18 -15.74 8.19
N ARG A 12 -9.39 -15.20 8.38
CA ARG A 12 -9.71 -13.80 8.08
C ARG A 12 -9.79 -13.00 9.38
N ILE A 13 -9.03 -11.91 9.44
CA ILE A 13 -9.12 -10.93 10.52
C ILE A 13 -9.84 -9.70 9.97
N VAL A 14 -10.93 -9.35 10.65
CA VAL A 14 -11.84 -8.27 10.25
C VAL A 14 -12.11 -7.34 11.43
N GLY A 15 -12.50 -6.11 11.13
CA GLY A 15 -12.76 -5.06 12.11
C GLY A 15 -11.51 -4.26 12.46
N ASP A 16 -11.67 -2.95 12.54
CA ASP A 16 -10.57 -1.97 12.61
C ASP A 16 -9.59 -2.25 13.76
N ASP A 17 -10.08 -2.56 14.95
CA ASP A 17 -9.22 -2.81 16.11
C ASP A 17 -8.43 -4.12 15.97
N ASN A 18 -9.06 -5.19 15.47
CA ASN A 18 -8.37 -6.47 15.27
C ASN A 18 -7.30 -6.38 14.18
N VAL A 19 -7.60 -5.66 13.09
CA VAL A 19 -6.67 -5.41 11.98
C VAL A 19 -5.48 -4.60 12.48
N ARG A 20 -5.74 -3.51 13.22
CA ARG A 20 -4.67 -2.68 13.80
C ARG A 20 -3.80 -3.48 14.77
N ASP A 21 -4.42 -4.21 15.70
CA ASP A 21 -3.70 -5.03 16.69
C ASP A 21 -2.84 -6.12 16.04
N PHE A 22 -3.31 -6.71 14.94
CA PHE A 22 -2.53 -7.70 14.21
C PHE A 22 -1.34 -7.05 13.50
N LEU A 23 -1.56 -5.96 12.76
CA LEU A 23 -0.50 -5.28 12.01
C LEU A 23 0.56 -4.67 12.94
N GLU A 24 0.16 -4.12 14.09
CA GLU A 24 1.09 -3.63 15.11
C GLU A 24 2.04 -4.73 15.60
N LYS A 25 1.54 -5.96 15.82
CA LYS A 25 2.38 -7.12 16.18
C LYS A 25 3.32 -7.55 15.05
N GLN A 26 3.03 -7.18 13.81
CA GLN A 26 3.90 -7.39 12.65
C GLN A 26 4.76 -6.16 12.34
N GLU A 27 4.75 -5.14 13.21
CA GLU A 27 5.44 -3.86 13.02
C GLU A 27 4.97 -3.08 11.77
N VAL A 28 3.86 -3.49 11.17
CA VAL A 28 3.23 -2.82 10.03
C VAL A 28 2.32 -1.72 10.58
N ILE A 29 2.57 -0.48 10.14
CA ILE A 29 1.73 0.65 10.56
C ILE A 29 0.44 0.63 9.76
N TYR A 30 -0.67 0.88 10.44
CA TYR A 30 -1.97 1.03 9.82
C TYR A 30 -2.72 2.24 10.40
N GLU A 31 -3.07 3.19 9.53
CA GLU A 31 -3.83 4.40 9.84
C GLU A 31 -5.02 4.53 8.88
N LYS A 32 -5.98 5.38 9.24
CA LYS A 32 -7.09 5.74 8.34
C LYS A 32 -7.17 7.24 8.13
N TRP A 33 -7.28 7.64 6.88
CA TRP A 33 -7.57 9.01 6.47
C TRP A 33 -9.06 9.19 6.19
N ASP A 34 -9.56 10.41 6.41
CA ASP A 34 -10.95 10.74 6.14
C ASP A 34 -11.20 10.87 4.64
N THR A 35 -11.82 9.85 4.07
CA THR A 35 -12.16 9.81 2.63
C THR A 35 -13.21 10.84 2.23
N SER A 36 -13.99 11.40 3.18
CA SER A 36 -14.99 12.42 2.89
C SER A 36 -14.38 13.75 2.45
N LYS A 37 -13.09 13.98 2.73
CA LYS A 37 -12.33 15.15 2.29
C LYS A 37 -12.11 15.19 0.78
N LEU A 38 -12.04 14.04 0.13
CA LEU A 38 -11.70 13.94 -1.28
C LEU A 38 -12.98 13.90 -2.15
N PRO A 39 -13.15 14.80 -3.13
CA PRO A 39 -14.26 14.72 -4.08
C PRO A 39 -14.34 13.37 -4.82
N LEU A 40 -15.56 12.89 -5.08
CA LEU A 40 -15.80 11.56 -5.66
C LEU A 40 -15.17 11.40 -7.06
N ASP A 41 -15.11 12.47 -7.85
CA ASP A 41 -14.46 12.49 -9.16
C ASP A 41 -12.95 12.23 -9.05
N LEU A 42 -12.28 12.74 -8.01
CA LEU A 42 -10.86 12.46 -7.76
C LEU A 42 -10.63 11.07 -7.17
N GLN A 43 -11.61 10.49 -6.46
CA GLN A 43 -11.54 9.12 -5.94
C GLN A 43 -11.73 8.04 -7.01
N THR A 44 -12.44 8.36 -8.10
CA THR A 44 -12.86 7.39 -9.12
C THR A 44 -12.28 7.64 -10.50
N ASN A 45 -11.55 8.75 -10.69
CA ASN A 45 -10.78 9.00 -11.91
C ASN A 45 -9.39 8.35 -11.83
N PHE A 46 -9.21 7.19 -12.47
CA PHE A 46 -7.92 6.50 -12.51
C PHE A 46 -6.98 6.96 -13.65
N GLN A 47 -7.28 8.10 -14.27
CA GLN A 47 -6.47 8.77 -15.29
C GLN A 47 -6.22 10.22 -14.89
N LEU A 48 -5.78 10.42 -13.64
CA LEU A 48 -5.53 11.76 -13.09
C LEU A 48 -4.42 12.47 -13.87
N ASP A 49 -4.68 13.70 -14.26
CA ASP A 49 -3.64 14.63 -14.71
C ASP A 49 -2.84 15.19 -13.52
N ASP A 50 -1.81 15.98 -13.81
CA ASP A 50 -0.94 16.54 -12.78
C ASP A 50 -1.65 17.57 -11.89
N GLU A 51 -2.66 18.28 -12.39
CA GLU A 51 -3.43 19.23 -11.59
C GLU A 51 -4.28 18.49 -10.55
N GLN A 52 -4.97 17.43 -10.98
CA GLN A 52 -5.78 16.57 -10.12
C GLN A 52 -4.94 15.83 -9.08
N LYS A 53 -3.74 15.36 -9.44
CA LYS A 53 -2.80 14.77 -8.46
C LYS A 53 -2.35 15.78 -7.42
N ASN A 54 -2.01 17.00 -7.84
CA ASN A 54 -1.64 18.07 -6.91
C ASN A 54 -2.80 18.45 -5.98
N GLU A 55 -4.04 18.39 -6.47
CA GLU A 55 -5.22 18.64 -5.64
C GLU A 55 -5.40 17.58 -4.55
N ILE A 56 -5.21 16.29 -4.87
CA ILE A 56 -5.18 15.21 -3.85
C ILE A 56 -4.13 15.49 -2.78
N LEU A 57 -2.91 15.88 -3.18
CA LEU A 57 -1.83 16.19 -2.23
C LEU A 57 -2.17 17.38 -1.35
N ARG A 58 -2.87 18.40 -1.86
CA ARG A 58 -3.32 19.55 -1.06
C ARG A 58 -4.39 19.16 -0.05
N ILE A 59 -5.36 18.33 -0.46
CA ILE A 59 -6.46 17.89 0.40
C ILE A 59 -5.94 17.11 1.61
N TYR A 60 -4.93 16.27 1.41
CA TYR A 60 -4.30 15.47 2.47
C TYR A 60 -2.98 16.07 3.00
N ASP A 61 -2.68 17.35 2.76
CA ASP A 61 -1.39 17.95 3.15
C ASP A 61 -1.13 17.85 4.65
N GLU A 62 -2.17 18.02 5.49
CA GLU A 62 -2.06 17.89 6.95
C GLU A 62 -1.66 16.46 7.36
N GLU A 63 -2.36 15.44 6.86
CA GLU A 63 -2.07 14.04 7.17
C GLU A 63 -0.71 13.58 6.61
N ILE A 64 -0.38 14.01 5.39
CA ILE A 64 0.93 13.73 4.77
C ILE A 64 2.05 14.33 5.61
N ARG A 65 1.91 15.59 6.05
CA ARG A 65 2.94 16.28 6.85
C ARG A 65 3.08 15.70 8.24
N ASP A 66 1.98 15.32 8.88
CA ASP A 66 2.03 14.65 10.18
C ASP A 66 2.79 13.31 10.07
N LEU A 67 2.43 12.47 9.09
CA LEU A 67 3.10 11.19 8.84
C LEU A 67 4.58 11.39 8.48
N ALA A 68 4.87 12.35 7.61
CA ALA A 68 6.23 12.74 7.24
C ALA A 68 7.05 13.21 8.44
N ALA A 69 6.48 14.02 9.34
CA ALA A 69 7.18 14.50 10.53
C ALA A 69 7.47 13.37 11.54
N ARG A 70 6.55 12.42 11.70
CA ARG A 70 6.72 11.28 12.62
C ARG A 70 7.77 10.27 12.15
N ARG A 71 8.00 10.18 10.84
CA ARG A 71 8.77 9.07 10.22
C ARG A 71 9.94 9.51 9.34
N GLY A 72 10.08 10.82 9.09
CA GLY A 72 11.21 11.39 8.36
C GLY A 72 11.06 11.39 6.83
N TYR A 73 9.86 11.15 6.29
CA TYR A 73 9.61 11.27 4.85
C TYR A 73 9.79 12.71 4.37
N LYS A 74 10.32 12.85 3.16
CA LYS A 74 10.67 14.16 2.58
C LYS A 74 10.01 14.41 1.25
N ILE A 75 9.57 13.35 0.59
CA ILE A 75 9.05 13.37 -0.78
C ILE A 75 7.74 12.61 -0.79
N TRP A 76 6.76 13.11 -1.53
CA TRP A 76 5.50 12.42 -1.77
C TRP A 76 4.95 12.73 -3.15
N ASP A 77 4.27 11.75 -3.73
CA ASP A 77 3.59 11.86 -5.01
C ASP A 77 2.30 11.03 -5.04
N VAL A 78 1.56 11.13 -6.15
CA VAL A 78 0.35 10.33 -6.39
C VAL A 78 0.58 9.46 -7.61
N ILE A 79 0.32 8.16 -7.45
CA ILE A 79 0.32 7.20 -8.56
C ILE A 79 -1.10 6.68 -8.82
N THR A 80 -1.37 6.41 -10.09
CA THR A 80 -2.60 5.77 -10.57
C THR A 80 -2.24 4.53 -11.37
N LEU A 81 -2.80 3.37 -11.00
CA LEU A 81 -2.75 2.17 -11.82
C LEU A 81 -4.18 1.80 -12.23
N SER A 82 -4.38 1.54 -13.52
CA SER A 82 -5.64 1.05 -14.08
C SER A 82 -5.38 0.29 -15.38
N ASP A 83 -6.41 -0.35 -15.96
CA ASP A 83 -6.30 -0.96 -17.29
C ASP A 83 -5.87 0.03 -18.39
N SER A 84 -5.98 1.34 -18.15
CA SER A 84 -5.46 2.38 -19.05
C SER A 84 -3.97 2.66 -18.87
N THR A 85 -3.33 2.14 -17.82
CA THR A 85 -1.89 2.27 -17.59
C THR A 85 -1.12 1.46 -18.64
N PRO A 86 -0.22 2.09 -19.42
CA PRO A 86 0.61 1.38 -20.37
C PRO A 86 1.44 0.28 -19.68
N ASN A 87 1.48 -0.91 -20.29
CA ASN A 87 2.23 -2.06 -19.78
C ASN A 87 1.83 -2.50 -18.36
N LEU A 88 0.57 -2.27 -17.94
CA LEU A 88 0.09 -2.65 -16.61
C LEU A 88 0.44 -4.10 -16.26
N GLY A 89 0.23 -5.05 -17.18
CA GLY A 89 0.54 -6.47 -16.92
C GLY A 89 2.02 -6.72 -16.58
N GLU A 90 2.93 -6.05 -17.28
CA GLU A 90 4.37 -6.16 -16.99
C GLU A 90 4.75 -5.49 -15.66
N LEU A 91 4.11 -4.35 -15.34
CA LEU A 91 4.29 -3.66 -14.06
C LEU A 91 3.81 -4.54 -12.90
N LEU A 92 2.60 -5.11 -13.01
CA LEU A 92 2.05 -6.01 -12.00
C LEU A 92 2.91 -7.26 -11.83
N ASN A 93 3.40 -7.86 -12.92
CA ASN A 93 4.29 -9.01 -12.83
C ASN A 93 5.56 -8.70 -12.02
N LYS A 94 6.13 -7.49 -12.17
CA LYS A 94 7.27 -7.05 -11.36
C LYS A 94 6.90 -6.82 -9.89
N PHE A 95 5.73 -6.24 -9.64
CA PHE A 95 5.25 -5.99 -8.27
C PHE A 95 4.78 -7.26 -7.57
N GLU A 96 4.49 -8.34 -8.30
CA GLU A 96 4.14 -9.67 -7.78
C GLU A 96 5.36 -10.55 -7.47
N GLU A 97 6.58 -10.08 -7.75
CA GLU A 97 7.79 -10.73 -7.27
C GLU A 97 8.07 -10.28 -5.84
N VAL A 98 8.37 -11.23 -4.94
CA VAL A 98 8.76 -10.90 -3.56
C VAL A 98 10.02 -10.03 -3.58
N HIS A 99 9.96 -8.91 -2.88
CA HIS A 99 11.05 -7.96 -2.79
C HIS A 99 11.13 -7.33 -1.39
N ILE A 100 12.19 -6.55 -1.21
CA ILE A 100 12.41 -5.68 -0.05
C ILE A 100 12.77 -4.27 -0.51
N HIS A 101 12.53 -3.31 0.36
CA HIS A 101 13.03 -1.94 0.27
C HIS A 101 14.00 -1.66 1.43
N THR A 102 14.95 -0.75 1.22
CA THR A 102 15.86 -0.25 2.28
C THR A 102 15.28 0.93 3.04
N GLU A 103 14.03 1.28 2.76
CA GLU A 103 13.21 2.26 3.47
C GLU A 103 11.83 1.63 3.68
N ASP A 104 11.06 2.19 4.60
CA ASP A 104 9.66 1.82 4.76
C ASP A 104 8.86 2.12 3.48
N GLU A 105 8.01 1.17 3.04
CA GLU A 105 7.08 1.39 1.95
C GLU A 105 5.73 1.89 2.47
N ILE A 106 5.44 3.18 2.26
CA ILE A 106 4.15 3.77 2.60
C ILE A 106 3.24 3.93 1.41
N ARG A 107 1.98 3.52 1.57
CA ARG A 107 0.87 3.83 0.67
C ARG A 107 -0.33 4.32 1.45
N ALA A 108 -0.85 5.50 1.10
CA ALA A 108 -2.18 5.94 1.49
C ALA A 108 -3.12 5.80 0.29
N ILE A 109 -4.10 4.91 0.39
CA ILE A 109 -5.01 4.61 -0.70
C ILE A 109 -6.11 5.66 -0.70
N VAL A 110 -6.30 6.34 -1.83
CA VAL A 110 -7.31 7.41 -1.98
C VAL A 110 -8.38 7.07 -3.01
N GLY A 111 -8.20 5.96 -3.75
CA GLY A 111 -9.17 5.44 -4.70
C GLY A 111 -8.84 4.00 -5.08
N GLY A 112 -9.86 3.21 -5.40
CA GLY A 112 -9.68 1.81 -5.80
C GLY A 112 -9.26 0.89 -4.65
N ARG A 113 -8.60 -0.23 -4.98
CA ARG A 113 -8.27 -1.32 -4.05
C ARG A 113 -6.97 -2.02 -4.44
N GLY A 114 -6.25 -2.54 -3.44
CA GLY A 114 -5.01 -3.27 -3.64
C GLY A 114 -4.75 -4.26 -2.52
N ILE A 115 -3.75 -5.11 -2.69
CA ILE A 115 -3.34 -6.11 -1.71
C ILE A 115 -1.83 -5.99 -1.50
N PHE A 116 -1.44 -5.73 -0.25
CA PHE A 116 -0.08 -6.02 0.20
C PHE A 116 0.00 -7.45 0.70
N VAL A 117 1.01 -8.17 0.25
CA VAL A 117 1.29 -9.52 0.73
C VAL A 117 2.61 -9.48 1.48
N ILE A 118 2.55 -9.64 2.78
CA ILE A 118 3.66 -9.36 3.69
C ILE A 118 4.05 -10.65 4.41
N LYS A 119 5.35 -10.89 4.54
CA LYS A 119 5.87 -11.97 5.37
C LYS A 119 5.74 -11.61 6.84
N GLY A 120 4.93 -12.36 7.57
CA GLY A 120 4.78 -12.24 9.01
C GLY A 120 5.93 -12.88 9.80
N SER A 121 5.98 -12.52 11.08
CA SER A 121 6.92 -13.06 12.05
C SER A 121 6.53 -14.48 12.49
N GLY A 122 7.53 -15.25 12.93
CA GLY A 122 7.33 -16.61 13.44
C GLY A 122 6.66 -17.55 12.45
N ASP A 123 5.63 -18.26 12.91
CA ASP A 123 4.93 -19.30 12.13
C ASP A 123 3.75 -18.77 11.31
N ILE A 124 3.50 -17.45 11.31
CA ILE A 124 2.37 -16.82 10.59
C ILE A 124 2.48 -17.07 9.08
N GLY A 125 3.71 -17.08 8.55
CA GLY A 125 3.96 -17.11 7.11
C GLY A 125 3.52 -15.81 6.44
N TYR A 126 3.08 -15.89 5.19
CA TYR A 126 2.59 -14.71 4.47
C TYR A 126 1.12 -14.41 4.79
N PHE A 127 0.78 -13.14 4.87
CA PHE A 127 -0.60 -12.67 5.00
C PHE A 127 -0.90 -11.58 3.97
N ASN A 128 -2.16 -11.52 3.53
CA ASN A 128 -2.67 -10.48 2.67
C ASN A 128 -3.23 -9.36 3.54
N VAL A 129 -2.98 -8.11 3.19
CA VAL A 129 -3.69 -6.92 3.68
C VAL A 129 -4.44 -6.34 2.49
N GLU A 130 -5.74 -6.58 2.44
CA GLU A 130 -6.64 -6.07 1.42
C GLU A 130 -7.02 -4.62 1.79
N LEU A 131 -6.64 -3.64 0.97
CA LEU A 131 -6.79 -2.20 1.25
C LEU A 131 -7.83 -1.56 0.34
N GLU A 132 -8.50 -0.54 0.86
CA GLU A 132 -9.41 0.33 0.11
C GLU A 132 -9.12 1.82 0.37
N ALA A 133 -9.86 2.70 -0.29
CA ALA A 133 -9.75 4.15 -0.06
C ALA A 133 -9.91 4.50 1.43
N GLY A 134 -8.99 5.32 1.93
CA GLY A 134 -8.88 5.72 3.33
C GLY A 134 -7.83 4.92 4.11
N ASP A 135 -7.44 3.74 3.63
CA ASP A 135 -6.44 2.93 4.32
C ASP A 135 -5.01 3.44 4.05
N VAL A 136 -4.22 3.57 5.11
CA VAL A 136 -2.81 3.92 5.06
C VAL A 136 -1.99 2.82 5.68
N ILE A 137 -1.00 2.32 4.95
CA ILE A 137 -0.12 1.25 5.40
C ILE A 137 1.35 1.68 5.28
N SER A 138 2.19 1.28 6.24
CA SER A 138 3.65 1.35 6.15
C SER A 138 4.23 -0.04 6.36
N VAL A 139 4.84 -0.61 5.33
CA VAL A 139 5.58 -1.86 5.43
C VAL A 139 7.02 -1.54 5.83
N PRO A 140 7.57 -2.12 6.91
CA PRO A 140 8.92 -1.81 7.36
C PRO A 140 10.00 -2.16 6.33
N GLU A 141 11.09 -1.40 6.32
CA GLU A 141 12.29 -1.74 5.56
C GLU A 141 12.73 -3.20 5.79
N ASN A 142 13.38 -3.79 4.80
CA ASN A 142 13.90 -5.17 4.83
C ASN A 142 12.84 -6.27 5.07
N THR A 143 11.55 -5.95 5.01
CA THR A 143 10.45 -6.92 5.11
C THR A 143 10.18 -7.53 3.74
N ASN A 144 10.14 -8.87 3.64
CA ASN A 144 9.73 -9.53 2.40
C ASN A 144 8.24 -9.24 2.13
N HIS A 145 7.93 -8.57 1.03
CA HIS A 145 6.58 -8.29 0.62
C HIS A 145 6.46 -8.18 -0.89
N PHE A 146 5.22 -8.07 -1.37
CA PHE A 146 4.91 -7.69 -2.74
C PHE A 146 3.52 -7.04 -2.79
N PHE A 147 3.21 -6.37 -3.90
CA PHE A 147 1.93 -5.68 -4.11
C PHE A 147 1.21 -6.22 -5.34
N THR A 148 -0.09 -6.41 -5.24
CA THR A 148 -0.94 -6.70 -6.39
C THR A 148 -2.27 -5.95 -6.33
N LEU A 149 -2.92 -5.78 -7.47
CA LEU A 149 -4.25 -5.18 -7.53
C LEU A 149 -5.32 -6.24 -7.25
N MET A 150 -6.45 -5.81 -6.71
CA MET A 150 -7.65 -6.66 -6.66
C MET A 150 -8.30 -6.78 -8.05
N ASP A 151 -9.37 -7.58 -8.16
CA ASP A 151 -10.06 -7.86 -9.43
C ASP A 151 -10.54 -6.62 -10.19
N ASN A 152 -10.78 -5.50 -9.49
CA ASN A 152 -11.12 -4.22 -10.12
C ASN A 152 -9.94 -3.57 -10.87
N ARG A 153 -8.71 -4.06 -10.66
CA ARG A 153 -7.46 -3.66 -11.33
C ARG A 153 -7.23 -2.15 -11.36
N GLN A 154 -7.62 -1.45 -10.29
CA GLN A 154 -7.61 0.00 -10.23
C GLN A 154 -7.23 0.48 -8.82
N ILE A 155 -6.25 1.39 -8.75
CA ILE A 155 -5.84 2.04 -7.50
C ILE A 155 -5.31 3.46 -7.74
N ILE A 156 -5.55 4.33 -6.77
CA ILE A 156 -4.93 5.64 -6.62
C ILE A 156 -4.28 5.65 -5.24
N ALA A 157 -2.98 5.89 -5.18
CA ALA A 157 -2.23 5.89 -3.94
C ALA A 157 -1.32 7.12 -3.84
N VAL A 158 -1.32 7.74 -2.67
CA VAL A 158 -0.25 8.67 -2.26
C VAL A 158 0.92 7.83 -1.75
N ARG A 159 2.11 8.12 -2.25
CA ARG A 159 3.36 7.46 -1.83
C ARG A 159 4.23 8.46 -1.09
N LEU A 160 4.92 8.00 -0.05
CA LEU A 160 5.87 8.81 0.73
C LEU A 160 7.23 8.12 0.73
N PHE A 161 8.32 8.90 0.67
CA PHE A 161 9.70 8.42 0.58
C PHE A 161 10.65 9.28 1.40
N ILE A 162 11.76 8.70 1.87
CA ILE A 162 12.86 9.45 2.52
C ILE A 162 13.83 9.95 1.44
N GLU A 163 14.23 9.06 0.52
CA GLU A 163 15.11 9.39 -0.62
C GLU A 163 14.39 9.27 -1.98
N THR A 164 14.94 9.91 -3.02
CA THR A 164 14.35 9.92 -4.37
C THR A 164 14.27 8.54 -5.02
N ASN A 165 15.11 7.61 -4.56
CA ASN A 165 15.18 6.22 -4.96
C ASN A 165 14.69 5.25 -3.87
N GLY A 166 14.03 5.74 -2.80
CA GLY A 166 13.50 4.88 -1.73
C GLY A 166 12.49 3.84 -2.20
N TRP A 167 11.91 4.04 -3.39
CA TRP A 167 11.00 3.08 -4.05
C TRP A 167 11.72 1.95 -4.79
N VAL A 168 13.05 1.93 -4.87
CA VAL A 168 13.78 0.87 -5.58
C VAL A 168 13.67 -0.43 -4.78
N ALA A 169 13.09 -1.44 -5.41
CA ALA A 169 12.92 -2.77 -4.86
C ALA A 169 14.15 -3.65 -5.15
N THR A 170 14.55 -4.47 -4.17
CA THR A 170 15.51 -5.56 -4.37
C THR A 170 14.76 -6.89 -4.37
N PRO A 171 14.73 -7.64 -5.49
CA PRO A 171 14.08 -8.93 -5.55
C PRO A 171 14.70 -9.93 -4.56
N VAL A 172 13.85 -10.73 -3.92
CA VAL A 172 14.25 -11.77 -2.97
C VAL A 172 13.63 -13.10 -3.38
N GLN A 173 14.46 -14.13 -3.46
CA GLN A 173 13.98 -15.50 -3.55
C GLN A 173 13.73 -16.03 -2.15
N ASP A 174 12.47 -16.06 -1.75
CA ASP A 174 12.05 -16.67 -0.50
C ASP A 174 11.51 -18.09 -0.76
N PRO A 175 12.23 -19.16 -0.39
CA PRO A 175 11.77 -20.52 -0.62
C PRO A 175 10.52 -20.89 0.18
N SER A 176 10.17 -20.12 1.21
CA SER A 176 8.92 -20.31 1.97
C SER A 176 7.71 -19.68 1.29
N PHE A 177 7.91 -18.79 0.31
CA PHE A 177 6.82 -18.18 -0.43
C PHE A 177 6.21 -19.18 -1.42
N GLN A 178 4.89 -19.36 -1.33
CA GLN A 178 4.10 -20.10 -2.30
C GLN A 178 3.13 -19.14 -2.98
N LYS A 179 3.18 -19.08 -4.32
CA LYS A 179 2.18 -18.34 -5.08
C LYS A 179 0.82 -19.04 -4.88
N ALA A 180 -0.18 -18.25 -4.49
CA ALA A 180 -1.54 -18.72 -4.25
C ALA A 180 -2.22 -19.12 -5.57
#